data_AF-A0A966NZ31-F1
#
_entry.id   AF-A0A966NZ31-F1
#
_cell.length_a   1.000
_cell.length_b   1.000
_cell.length_c   1.000
_cell.angle_alpha   90.00
_cell.angle_beta   90.00
_cell.angle_gamma   90.00
#
_symmetry.space_group_name_H-M   'P 1'
#
loop_
_entity.id
_entity.type
_entity.pdbx_description
1 polymer ?
#
loop_
_entity_poly.entity_id
_entity_poly.type
_entity_poly.pdbx_seq_one_letter_code
_entity_poly.pdbx_strand_id
1 'polypeptide(L)'
;ASMPSIAHPLQLLKDVGLGYLTLGQPSPTLSGGEAQRIKLVTELSKVRDEVGRRGQKVMHTLYVLDEPTVGLHMADVEKLIHVLHRLVDGGHSVRSGVRPARHPSRAALRVADVAGGLVNRVVIVGLGGQTPLKLAGKIPAHLVAGTSPASIDLAEDREKWNALCASLDIEQPPGGTALTVDEALAVAGRVGYPVLVRPSYVLGGRAMQIVHDEAHLRRAMAEMAAAGTLGREGGLSAERPVLIDRFLDDATEVDVDAIRDATGEVLIGGVMEHVEEAGVHSGDSACAIPPPTLESWIVEIIESYTKTIANALDVRGLINVQFAVAGSKVYVIEANPRASRTVPFVAKATGVPLVKVASRVMLGATLAELRASGLLLAPVNNGHVAVKEAVLPFNRFPEVDTALGPEMRSTGEVMGIDTTFGRAFIKAESAAGNEIPTTGTAFLSLNDR
;
A
#
# COMPACT_ATOMS: atom_id res chain seq x y z
N ALA A 1 -18.76 -45.06 -0.11
CA ALA A 1 -18.94 -44.25 1.10
C ALA A 1 -18.78 -42.78 0.72
N SER A 2 -19.76 -41.93 1.04
CA SER A 2 -19.68 -40.48 0.78
C SER A 2 -18.52 -39.90 1.58
N MET A 3 -17.47 -39.47 0.90
CA MET A 3 -16.40 -38.69 1.53
C MET A 3 -17.03 -37.43 2.15
N PRO A 4 -16.75 -37.09 3.42
CA PRO A 4 -17.22 -35.86 4.04
C PRO A 4 -16.84 -34.65 3.18
N SER A 5 -17.73 -33.65 3.08
CA SER A 5 -17.48 -32.41 2.31
C SER A 5 -16.16 -31.71 2.67
N ILE A 6 -15.71 -31.88 3.93
CA ILE A 6 -14.48 -31.31 4.48
C ILE A 6 -13.20 -32.08 4.12
N ALA A 7 -13.30 -33.33 3.66
CA ALA A 7 -12.12 -34.18 3.42
C ALA A 7 -11.20 -33.60 2.33
N HIS A 8 -11.77 -32.94 1.33
CA HIS A 8 -11.01 -32.35 0.24
C HIS A 8 -10.28 -31.06 0.65
N PRO A 9 -10.93 -30.06 1.28
CA PRO A 9 -10.22 -28.92 1.87
C PRO A 9 -9.11 -29.33 2.84
N LEU A 10 -9.33 -30.35 3.67
CA LEU A 10 -8.30 -30.85 4.61
C LEU A 10 -7.13 -31.51 3.88
N GLN A 11 -7.38 -32.23 2.78
CA GLN A 11 -6.31 -32.78 1.96
C GLN A 11 -5.50 -31.65 1.30
N LEU A 12 -6.17 -30.62 0.76
CA LEU A 12 -5.48 -29.47 0.18
C LEU A 12 -4.65 -28.71 1.22
N LEU A 13 -5.11 -28.57 2.47
CA LEU A 13 -4.32 -28.01 3.57
C LEU A 13 -3.05 -28.83 3.82
N LYS A 14 -3.12 -30.16 3.78
CA LYS A 14 -1.93 -31.02 3.85
C LYS A 14 -1.02 -30.83 2.63
N ASP A 15 -1.60 -30.75 1.43
CA ASP A 15 -0.87 -30.58 0.18
C ASP A 15 -0.09 -29.26 0.14
N VAL A 16 -0.57 -28.18 0.77
CA VAL A 16 0.17 -26.91 0.92
C VAL A 16 1.09 -26.87 2.16
N GLY A 17 1.33 -28.01 2.80
CA GLY A 17 2.24 -28.09 3.96
C GLY A 17 1.66 -27.59 5.29
N LEU A 18 0.33 -27.39 5.39
CA LEU A 18 -0.35 -26.95 6.60
C LEU A 18 -0.96 -28.10 7.42
N GLY A 19 -0.52 -29.33 7.17
CA GLY A 19 -1.05 -30.52 7.85
C GLY A 19 -0.78 -30.58 9.37
N TYR A 20 0.09 -29.72 9.88
CA TYR A 20 0.40 -29.60 11.31
C TYR A 20 -0.53 -28.63 12.06
N LEU A 21 -1.32 -27.81 11.35
CA LEU A 21 -2.27 -26.90 11.99
C LEU A 21 -3.43 -27.68 12.61
N THR A 22 -3.94 -27.18 13.74
CA THR A 22 -5.08 -27.77 14.44
C THR A 22 -6.38 -27.06 14.07
N LEU A 23 -7.46 -27.84 13.92
CA LEU A 23 -8.79 -27.26 13.70
C LEU A 23 -9.23 -26.46 14.93
N GLY A 24 -9.70 -25.23 14.70
CA GLY A 24 -10.07 -24.30 15.78
C GLY A 24 -8.94 -23.37 16.23
N GLN A 25 -7.73 -23.48 15.66
CA GLN A 25 -6.65 -22.54 15.91
C GLN A 25 -7.04 -21.11 15.48
N PRO A 26 -6.89 -20.09 16.36
CA PRO A 26 -7.25 -18.70 16.02
C PRO A 26 -6.38 -18.12 14.90
N SER A 27 -6.99 -17.42 13.94
CA SER A 27 -6.28 -16.80 12.82
C SER A 27 -5.14 -15.84 13.19
N PRO A 28 -5.15 -15.09 14.32
CA PRO A 28 -4.02 -14.22 14.70
C PRO A 28 -2.75 -14.98 15.10
N THR A 29 -2.83 -16.29 15.33
CA THR A 29 -1.68 -17.14 15.68
C THR A 29 -0.94 -17.67 14.47
N LEU A 30 -1.50 -17.49 13.26
CA LEU A 30 -0.91 -17.99 12.03
C LEU A 30 0.19 -17.06 11.55
N SER A 31 1.27 -17.63 11.01
CA SER A 31 2.27 -16.84 10.28
C SER A 31 1.67 -16.26 8.99
N GLY A 32 2.25 -15.17 8.48
CA GLY A 32 1.82 -14.57 7.21
C GLY A 32 1.82 -15.59 6.06
N GLY A 33 2.84 -16.47 6.02
CA GLY A 33 2.93 -17.55 5.03
C GLY A 33 1.84 -18.62 5.20
N GLU A 34 1.48 -18.97 6.43
CA GLU A 34 0.35 -19.89 6.70
C GLU A 34 -0.97 -19.28 6.21
N ALA A 35 -1.24 -18.03 6.58
CA ALA A 35 -2.47 -17.34 6.17
C ALA A 35 -2.59 -17.25 4.63
N GLN A 36 -1.50 -17.00 3.91
CA GLN A 36 -1.48 -17.01 2.45
C GLN A 36 -1.78 -18.39 1.86
N ARG A 37 -1.21 -19.46 2.42
CA ARG A 37 -1.45 -20.83 1.94
C ARG A 37 -2.88 -21.32 2.23
N ILE A 38 -3.51 -20.87 3.32
CA ILE A 38 -4.94 -21.11 3.56
C ILE A 38 -5.80 -20.43 2.49
N LYS A 39 -5.47 -19.19 2.09
CA LYS A 39 -6.16 -18.50 0.97
C LYS A 39 -6.00 -19.28 -0.33
N LEU A 40 -4.80 -19.80 -0.61
CA LEU A 40 -4.54 -20.63 -1.78
C LEU A 40 -5.41 -21.90 -1.80
N VAL A 41 -5.57 -22.58 -0.66
CA VAL A 41 -6.46 -23.75 -0.51
C VAL A 41 -7.92 -23.39 -0.79
N THR A 42 -8.35 -22.20 -0.36
CA THR A 42 -9.72 -21.72 -0.61
C THR A 42 -9.99 -21.59 -2.10
N GLU A 43 -9.01 -21.11 -2.88
CA GLU A 43 -9.15 -21.01 -4.33
C GLU A 43 -9.05 -22.37 -5.04
N LEU A 44 -8.11 -23.23 -4.65
CA LEU A 44 -8.00 -24.60 -5.17
C LEU A 44 -9.26 -25.43 -4.96
N SER A 45 -9.95 -25.22 -3.85
CA SER A 45 -11.21 -25.91 -3.55
C SER A 45 -12.31 -25.55 -4.56
N LYS A 46 -12.29 -24.33 -5.12
CA LYS A 46 -13.27 -23.87 -6.12
C LYS A 46 -13.02 -24.50 -7.50
N VAL A 47 -11.76 -24.75 -7.86
CA VAL A 47 -11.39 -25.36 -9.16
C VAL A 47 -12.09 -26.71 -9.36
N ARG A 48 -12.27 -27.50 -8.30
CA ARG A 48 -12.96 -28.80 -8.39
C ARG A 48 -14.46 -28.67 -8.65
N ASP A 49 -15.10 -27.65 -8.09
CA ASP A 49 -16.54 -27.43 -8.25
C ASP A 49 -16.89 -27.01 -9.70
N GLU A 50 -15.95 -26.40 -10.43
CA GLU A 50 -16.11 -26.03 -11.84
C GLU A 50 -16.06 -27.26 -12.78
N VAL A 51 -15.22 -28.25 -12.49
CA VAL A 51 -15.09 -29.49 -13.31
C VAL A 51 -16.33 -30.39 -13.17
N GLY A 52 -17.05 -30.31 -12.05
CA GLY A 52 -18.26 -31.11 -11.78
C GLY A 52 -19.56 -30.59 -12.41
N ARG A 53 -19.61 -29.32 -12.83
CA ARG A 53 -20.82 -28.70 -13.38
C ARG A 53 -20.74 -28.63 -14.91
N ARG A 54 -21.19 -29.70 -15.58
CA ARG A 54 -21.40 -29.70 -17.04
C ARG A 54 -22.26 -28.49 -17.44
N GLY A 55 -21.65 -27.51 -18.11
CA GLY A 55 -22.33 -26.38 -18.76
C GLY A 55 -21.98 -24.98 -18.25
N GLN A 56 -21.11 -24.82 -17.24
CA GLN A 56 -20.64 -23.48 -16.83
C GLN A 56 -19.27 -23.14 -17.45
N LYS A 57 -19.14 -21.88 -17.88
CA LYS A 57 -17.94 -21.29 -18.49
C LYS A 57 -16.76 -21.42 -17.51
N VAL A 58 -15.71 -22.13 -17.89
CA VAL A 58 -14.47 -22.27 -17.09
C VAL A 58 -13.93 -20.87 -16.78
N MET A 59 -13.80 -20.51 -15.51
CA MET A 59 -13.26 -19.21 -15.12
C MET A 59 -11.74 -19.27 -15.16
N HIS A 60 -11.13 -18.68 -16.19
CA HIS A 60 -9.69 -18.47 -16.21
C HIS A 60 -9.33 -17.38 -15.18
N THR A 61 -8.56 -17.77 -14.16
CA THR A 61 -8.18 -16.91 -13.03
C THR A 61 -6.68 -16.64 -13.11
N LEU A 62 -6.25 -15.39 -12.94
CA LEU A 62 -4.85 -15.03 -12.78
C LEU A 62 -4.51 -14.97 -11.29
N TYR A 63 -3.63 -15.84 -10.85
CA TYR A 63 -3.07 -15.85 -9.51
C TYR A 63 -1.74 -15.09 -9.52
N VAL A 64 -1.68 -13.94 -8.86
CA VAL A 64 -0.44 -13.19 -8.63
C VAL A 64 0.01 -13.44 -7.20
N LEU A 65 1.19 -14.03 -7.04
CA LEU A 65 1.76 -14.38 -5.75
C LEU A 65 2.97 -13.50 -5.48
N ASP A 66 2.91 -12.74 -4.40
CA ASP A 66 4.03 -11.93 -3.92
C ASP A 66 4.88 -12.76 -2.95
N GLU A 67 6.12 -13.04 -3.34
CA GLU A 67 7.12 -13.75 -2.53
C GLU A 67 6.60 -15.03 -1.82
N PRO A 68 5.89 -15.97 -2.49
CA PRO A 68 5.15 -17.05 -1.81
C PRO A 68 6.03 -18.12 -1.14
N THR A 69 7.36 -17.98 -1.27
CA THR A 69 8.37 -18.89 -0.71
C THR A 69 9.16 -18.28 0.44
N VAL A 70 8.90 -17.03 0.82
CA VAL A 70 9.61 -16.38 1.93
C VAL A 70 9.24 -17.04 3.26
N GLY A 71 10.27 -17.35 4.05
CA GLY A 71 10.13 -18.05 5.34
C GLY A 71 9.82 -19.55 5.24
N LEU A 72 9.70 -20.13 4.04
CA LEU A 72 9.43 -21.55 3.87
C LEU A 72 10.70 -22.41 3.87
N HIS A 73 10.62 -23.55 4.56
CA HIS A 73 11.58 -24.63 4.43
C HIS A 73 11.49 -25.26 3.03
N MET A 74 12.61 -25.80 2.50
CA MET A 74 12.68 -26.28 1.11
C MET A 74 11.65 -27.36 0.78
N ALA A 75 11.41 -28.28 1.71
CA ALA A 75 10.39 -29.33 1.56
C ALA A 75 8.96 -28.78 1.38
N ASP A 76 8.68 -27.57 1.90
CA ASP A 76 7.37 -26.93 1.75
C ASP A 76 7.30 -26.05 0.50
N VAL A 77 8.44 -25.58 0.00
CA VAL A 77 8.54 -24.93 -1.32
C VAL A 77 8.18 -25.91 -2.44
N GLU A 78 8.65 -27.16 -2.37
CA GLU A 78 8.32 -28.19 -3.37
C GLU A 78 6.82 -28.51 -3.41
N LYS A 79 6.20 -28.63 -2.23
CA LYS A 79 4.74 -28.81 -2.08
C LYS A 79 3.96 -27.66 -2.71
N LEU A 80 4.38 -26.43 -2.42
CA LEU A 80 3.79 -25.23 -2.98
C LEU A 80 3.91 -25.22 -4.51
N ILE A 81 5.09 -25.54 -5.07
CA ILE A 81 5.31 -25.63 -6.52
C ILE A 81 4.32 -26.63 -7.15
N HIS A 82 4.17 -27.82 -6.57
CA HIS A 82 3.25 -28.84 -7.07
C HIS A 82 1.80 -28.33 -7.11
N VAL A 83 1.39 -27.58 -6.09
CA VAL A 83 0.07 -26.97 -6.00
C VAL A 83 -0.13 -25.88 -7.08
N LEU A 84 0.90 -25.06 -7.35
CA LEU A 84 0.82 -24.05 -8.40
C LEU A 84 0.74 -24.68 -9.79
N HIS A 85 1.43 -25.81 -10.02
CA HIS A 85 1.26 -26.57 -11.27
C HIS A 85 -0.16 -27.06 -11.45
N ARG A 86 -0.83 -27.54 -10.38
CA ARG A 86 -2.25 -27.94 -10.47
C ARG A 86 -3.18 -26.80 -10.86
N LEU A 87 -2.89 -25.56 -10.46
CA LEU A 87 -3.65 -24.39 -10.92
C LEU A 87 -3.44 -24.13 -12.41
N VAL A 88 -2.19 -24.26 -12.87
CA VAL A 88 -1.85 -24.11 -14.30
C VAL A 88 -2.52 -25.20 -15.13
N ASP A 89 -2.47 -26.46 -14.68
CA ASP A 89 -3.11 -27.60 -15.33
C ASP A 89 -4.65 -27.44 -15.38
N GLY A 90 -5.22 -26.73 -14.40
CA GLY A 90 -6.63 -26.33 -14.37
C GLY A 90 -7.00 -25.21 -15.36
N GLY A 91 -6.05 -24.74 -16.17
CA GLY A 91 -6.23 -23.66 -17.13
C GLY A 91 -6.08 -22.25 -16.54
N HIS A 92 -5.69 -22.12 -15.27
CA HIS A 92 -5.44 -20.82 -14.66
C HIS A 92 -4.03 -20.31 -14.98
N SER A 93 -3.79 -19.01 -14.83
CA SER A 93 -2.46 -18.42 -14.97
C SER A 93 -1.88 -18.14 -13.59
N VAL A 94 -0.63 -18.51 -13.33
CA VAL A 94 0.06 -18.25 -12.07
C VAL A 94 1.31 -17.43 -12.34
N ARG A 95 1.44 -16.26 -11.69
CA ARG A 95 2.62 -15.40 -11.76
C ARG A 95 3.17 -15.16 -10.36
N SER A 96 4.46 -15.40 -10.16
CA SER A 96 5.12 -15.22 -8.86
C SER A 96 6.22 -14.16 -8.94
N GLY A 97 6.23 -13.23 -7.98
CA GLY A 97 7.33 -12.29 -7.77
C GLY A 97 8.42 -12.95 -6.93
N VAL A 98 9.51 -13.41 -7.56
CA VAL A 98 10.68 -13.96 -6.84
C VAL A 98 11.92 -13.16 -7.22
N ARG A 99 12.69 -12.70 -6.22
CA ARG A 99 14.05 -12.15 -6.45
C ARG A 99 14.97 -13.22 -7.06
N PRO A 100 16.00 -12.88 -7.83
CA PRO A 100 16.95 -13.86 -8.35
C PRO A 100 17.65 -14.59 -7.20
N ALA A 101 17.29 -15.84 -6.96
CA ALA A 101 18.01 -16.72 -6.04
C ALA A 101 19.18 -17.38 -6.78
N ARG A 102 20.32 -17.49 -6.11
CA ARG A 102 21.55 -18.16 -6.61
C ARG A 102 21.42 -19.70 -6.77
N HIS A 103 20.22 -20.29 -6.56
CA HIS A 103 20.03 -21.73 -6.45
C HIS A 103 18.95 -22.29 -7.41
N PRO A 104 19.19 -23.41 -8.12
CA PRO A 104 18.35 -23.93 -9.20
C PRO A 104 16.91 -24.32 -8.82
N SER A 105 16.66 -24.77 -7.59
CA SER A 105 15.30 -25.13 -7.12
C SER A 105 14.37 -23.93 -6.92
N ARG A 106 14.91 -22.75 -6.54
CA ARG A 106 14.17 -21.48 -6.51
C ARG A 106 14.00 -20.85 -7.90
N ALA A 107 14.81 -21.27 -8.87
CA ALA A 107 14.68 -20.87 -10.27
C ALA A 107 13.58 -21.64 -11.02
N ALA A 108 13.12 -22.78 -10.50
CA ALA A 108 12.04 -23.59 -11.09
C ALA A 108 10.66 -22.90 -11.03
N LEU A 109 10.51 -21.86 -10.21
CA LEU A 109 9.32 -20.99 -10.22
C LEU A 109 9.34 -19.95 -11.35
N ARG A 110 10.18 -20.15 -12.38
CA ARG A 110 10.13 -19.39 -13.62
C ARG A 110 9.01 -19.95 -14.49
N VAL A 111 7.86 -19.27 -14.42
CA VAL A 111 6.91 -19.06 -15.52
C VAL A 111 6.54 -20.35 -16.27
N ALA A 112 5.52 -21.05 -15.78
CA ALA A 112 4.75 -21.94 -16.63
C ALA A 112 3.84 -21.08 -17.53
N ASP A 113 4.37 -20.63 -18.66
CA ASP A 113 3.56 -20.15 -19.78
C ASP A 113 2.97 -21.38 -20.48
N VAL A 114 1.69 -21.66 -20.25
CA VAL A 114 0.94 -22.60 -21.08
C VAL A 114 -0.18 -21.85 -21.79
N ALA A 115 -0.02 -21.78 -23.11
CA ALA A 115 -0.92 -21.13 -24.05
C ALA A 115 -2.14 -22.03 -24.34
N GLY A 116 -3.32 -21.54 -23.98
CA GLY A 116 -4.63 -22.03 -24.42
C GLY A 116 -5.45 -20.82 -24.84
N GLY A 117 -5.88 -20.79 -26.10
CA GLY A 117 -6.35 -19.60 -26.79
C GLY A 117 -7.70 -19.06 -26.32
N LEU A 118 -7.74 -17.74 -26.03
CA LEU A 118 -8.70 -16.73 -26.47
C LEU A 118 -8.50 -15.42 -25.67
N VAL A 119 -8.49 -14.28 -26.39
CA VAL A 119 -8.65 -12.87 -25.97
C VAL A 119 -7.55 -12.19 -25.13
N ASN A 120 -7.10 -11.01 -25.59
CA ASN A 120 -6.24 -9.99 -24.97
C ASN A 120 -5.95 -10.21 -23.47
N ARG A 121 -4.84 -10.90 -23.15
CA ARG A 121 -4.40 -11.10 -21.77
C ARG A 121 -3.77 -9.79 -21.26
N VAL A 122 -4.36 -9.18 -20.24
CA VAL A 122 -3.81 -8.02 -19.54
C VAL A 122 -3.52 -8.36 -18.08
N VAL A 123 -2.58 -7.64 -17.48
CA VAL A 123 -2.03 -7.86 -16.13
C VAL A 123 -2.25 -6.62 -15.30
N ILE A 124 -2.95 -6.76 -14.17
CA ILE A 124 -3.10 -5.68 -13.20
C ILE A 124 -1.88 -5.67 -12.28
N VAL A 125 -1.14 -4.57 -12.28
CA VAL A 125 0.07 -4.38 -11.44
C VAL A 125 -0.18 -3.46 -10.24
N GLY A 126 -1.22 -2.61 -10.31
CA GLY A 126 -1.50 -1.57 -9.33
C GLY A 126 -2.20 -2.01 -8.04
N LEU A 127 -2.43 -3.31 -7.80
CA LEU A 127 -3.19 -3.80 -6.64
C LEU A 127 -2.35 -4.60 -5.61
N GLY A 128 -1.12 -4.98 -5.94
CA GLY A 128 -0.31 -5.87 -5.11
C GLY A 128 0.89 -5.21 -4.45
N GLY A 129 0.88 -3.89 -4.27
CA GLY A 129 1.99 -3.15 -3.68
C GLY A 129 3.23 -3.05 -4.58
N GLN A 130 4.42 -2.87 -3.99
CA GLN A 130 5.62 -2.49 -4.73
C GLN A 130 6.19 -3.59 -5.62
N THR A 131 6.03 -4.87 -5.24
CA THR A 131 6.60 -5.99 -6.01
C THR A 131 6.06 -6.03 -7.45
N PRO A 132 4.73 -6.12 -7.69
CA PRO A 132 4.20 -6.07 -9.06
C PRO A 132 4.43 -4.73 -9.73
N LEU A 133 4.43 -3.61 -8.99
CA LEU A 133 4.67 -2.28 -9.55
C LEU A 133 6.06 -2.15 -10.18
N LYS A 134 7.11 -2.66 -9.50
CA LYS A 134 8.49 -2.73 -10.03
C LYS A 134 8.62 -3.58 -11.29
N LEU A 135 7.67 -4.50 -11.53
CA LEU A 135 7.63 -5.32 -12.74
C LEU A 135 6.92 -4.61 -13.89
N ALA A 136 6.15 -3.54 -13.64
CA ALA A 136 5.35 -2.85 -14.66
C ALA A 136 6.21 -2.41 -15.86
N GLY A 137 7.37 -1.79 -15.61
CA GLY A 137 8.31 -1.37 -16.66
C GLY A 137 9.00 -2.52 -17.42
N LYS A 138 8.90 -3.77 -16.94
CA LYS A 138 9.45 -4.96 -17.59
C LYS A 138 8.41 -5.74 -18.40
N ILE A 139 7.13 -5.41 -18.23
CA ILE A 139 6.02 -6.01 -18.96
C ILE A 139 5.76 -5.12 -20.19
N PRO A 140 5.54 -5.70 -21.39
CA PRO A 140 5.10 -4.91 -22.55
C PRO A 140 3.89 -4.06 -22.18
N ALA A 141 3.97 -2.75 -22.42
CA ALA A 141 2.98 -1.78 -21.90
C ALA A 141 1.53 -2.13 -22.28
N HIS A 142 1.30 -2.68 -23.48
CA HIS A 142 -0.03 -3.09 -23.96
C HIS A 142 -0.64 -4.27 -23.16
N LEU A 143 0.15 -4.98 -22.36
CA LEU A 143 -0.30 -6.04 -21.47
C LEU A 143 -0.54 -5.54 -20.04
N VAL A 144 -0.26 -4.28 -19.70
CA VAL A 144 -0.52 -3.74 -18.36
C VAL A 144 -1.91 -3.11 -18.36
N ALA A 145 -2.80 -3.62 -17.50
CA ALA A 145 -4.12 -3.06 -17.27
C ALA A 145 -4.07 -1.93 -16.23
N GLY A 146 -4.89 -0.90 -16.45
CA GLY A 146 -4.93 0.27 -15.58
C GLY A 146 -3.87 1.30 -15.93
N THR A 147 -3.41 2.01 -14.90
CA THR A 147 -2.45 3.12 -15.05
C THR A 147 -1.17 2.63 -15.73
N SER A 148 -0.71 3.38 -16.73
CA SER A 148 0.41 2.97 -17.58
C SER A 148 1.73 2.92 -16.80
N PRO A 149 2.70 2.08 -17.18
CA PRO A 149 4.04 2.11 -16.59
C PRO A 149 4.72 3.48 -16.68
N ALA A 150 4.46 4.24 -17.74
CA ALA A 150 5.01 5.60 -17.90
C ALA A 150 4.40 6.59 -16.90
N SER A 151 3.09 6.49 -16.65
CA SER A 151 2.39 7.29 -15.64
C SER A 151 2.83 6.95 -14.22
N ILE A 152 3.07 5.66 -13.94
CA ILE A 152 3.62 5.20 -12.66
C ILE A 152 5.03 5.79 -12.46
N ASP A 153 5.88 5.71 -13.48
CA ASP A 153 7.23 6.26 -13.45
C ASP A 153 7.25 7.79 -13.32
N LEU A 154 6.31 8.50 -13.96
CA LEU A 154 6.13 9.95 -13.81
C LEU A 154 5.81 10.38 -12.36
N ALA A 155 5.12 9.53 -11.59
CA ALA A 155 4.80 9.81 -10.19
C ALA A 155 5.88 9.34 -9.21
N GLU A 156 6.56 8.23 -9.49
CA GLU A 156 7.58 7.64 -8.61
C GLU A 156 8.98 8.26 -8.82
N ASP A 157 9.26 8.81 -10.00
CA ASP A 157 10.50 9.53 -10.29
C ASP A 157 10.37 10.99 -9.80
N ARG A 158 11.30 11.41 -8.91
CA ARG A 158 11.21 12.72 -8.27
C ARG A 158 11.37 13.88 -9.25
N GLU A 159 12.28 13.80 -10.20
CA GLU A 159 12.50 14.92 -11.14
C GLU A 159 11.26 15.12 -12.01
N LYS A 160 10.68 14.02 -12.47
CA LYS A 160 9.44 14.03 -13.26
C LYS A 160 8.25 14.49 -12.43
N TRP A 161 8.13 14.03 -11.20
CA TRP A 161 7.10 14.47 -10.25
C TRP A 161 7.21 15.96 -9.94
N ASN A 162 8.41 16.46 -9.68
CA ASN A 162 8.64 17.88 -9.41
C ASN A 162 8.28 18.76 -10.61
N ALA A 163 8.68 18.34 -11.81
CA ALA A 163 8.31 19.03 -13.05
C ALA A 163 6.78 19.00 -13.26
N LEU A 164 6.12 17.89 -12.96
CA LEU A 164 4.67 17.76 -13.04
C LEU A 164 3.98 18.72 -12.07
N CYS A 165 4.30 18.70 -10.78
CA CYS A 165 3.72 19.61 -9.79
C CYS A 165 3.92 21.07 -10.16
N ALA A 166 5.11 21.45 -10.63
CA ALA A 166 5.39 22.81 -11.10
C ALA A 166 4.52 23.19 -12.31
N SER A 167 4.32 22.28 -13.26
CA SER A 167 3.45 22.51 -14.42
C SER A 167 1.96 22.65 -14.06
N LEU A 168 1.55 22.06 -12.93
CA LEU A 168 0.19 22.09 -12.42
C LEU A 168 -0.06 23.23 -11.42
N ASP A 169 0.98 24.01 -11.08
CA ASP A 169 0.93 25.04 -10.04
C ASP A 169 0.48 24.50 -8.67
N ILE A 170 0.91 23.28 -8.32
CA ILE A 170 0.62 22.64 -7.04
C ILE A 170 1.87 22.74 -6.15
N GLU A 171 1.73 23.44 -5.01
CA GLU A 171 2.82 23.63 -4.07
C GLU A 171 3.33 22.29 -3.49
N GLN A 172 4.64 22.15 -3.41
CA GLN A 172 5.32 21.07 -2.70
C GLN A 172 6.12 21.66 -1.53
N PRO A 173 6.45 20.86 -0.49
CA PRO A 173 7.39 21.30 0.53
C PRO A 173 8.71 21.77 -0.13
N PRO A 174 9.27 22.93 0.27
CA PRO A 174 10.53 23.39 -0.29
C PRO A 174 11.62 22.34 -0.10
N GLY A 175 12.30 21.94 -1.17
CA GLY A 175 13.25 20.82 -1.08
C GLY A 175 14.21 20.72 -2.25
N GLY A 176 14.93 19.61 -2.30
CA GLY A 176 15.86 19.25 -3.37
C GLY A 176 16.37 17.82 -3.27
N THR A 177 17.14 17.41 -4.27
CA THR A 177 17.85 16.12 -4.32
C THR A 177 19.34 16.32 -4.08
N ALA A 178 19.97 15.31 -3.48
CA ALA A 178 21.41 15.28 -3.24
C ALA A 178 21.97 13.87 -3.42
N LEU A 179 23.09 13.76 -4.12
CA LEU A 179 23.88 12.54 -4.27
C LEU A 179 25.07 12.51 -3.29
N THR A 180 25.54 13.69 -2.90
CA THR A 180 26.68 13.86 -1.99
C THR A 180 26.27 14.59 -0.71
N VAL A 181 27.09 14.44 0.33
CA VAL A 181 26.89 15.16 1.60
C VAL A 181 26.95 16.68 1.39
N ASP A 182 27.81 17.15 0.50
CA ASP A 182 27.97 18.59 0.25
C ASP A 182 26.75 19.16 -0.51
N GLU A 183 26.21 18.43 -1.47
CA GLU A 183 24.93 18.79 -2.10
C GLU A 183 23.80 18.80 -1.07
N ALA A 184 23.78 17.81 -0.17
CA ALA A 184 22.76 17.72 0.87
C ALA A 184 22.78 18.95 1.79
N LEU A 185 23.97 19.38 2.19
CA LEU A 185 24.18 20.58 3.00
C LEU A 185 23.80 21.84 2.26
N ALA A 186 24.08 21.94 0.96
CA ALA A 186 23.68 23.08 0.14
C ALA A 186 22.14 23.19 0.05
N VAL A 187 21.43 22.06 -0.13
CA VAL A 187 19.97 22.04 -0.13
C VAL A 187 19.43 22.44 1.25
N ALA A 188 19.93 21.83 2.34
CA ALA A 188 19.49 22.15 3.69
C ALA A 188 19.78 23.60 4.09
N GLY A 189 20.90 24.19 3.64
CA GLY A 189 21.23 25.60 3.87
C GLY A 189 20.28 26.56 3.15
N ARG A 190 19.74 26.18 1.98
CA ARG A 190 18.73 26.96 1.23
C ARG A 190 17.33 26.83 1.84
N VAL A 191 16.97 25.63 2.27
CA VAL A 191 15.62 25.28 2.76
C VAL A 191 15.43 25.60 4.25
N GLY A 192 16.50 25.51 5.03
CA GLY A 192 16.54 25.70 6.47
C GLY A 192 16.13 24.44 7.25
N TYR A 193 16.69 24.27 8.45
CA TYR A 193 16.35 23.18 9.39
C TYR A 193 15.09 23.47 10.23
N PRO A 194 14.35 22.44 10.70
CA PRO A 194 14.57 21.02 10.41
C PRO A 194 14.24 20.62 8.97
N VAL A 195 14.90 19.56 8.48
CA VAL A 195 14.67 18.96 7.17
C VAL A 195 14.35 17.47 7.31
N LEU A 196 13.44 16.97 6.47
CA LEU A 196 13.17 15.55 6.34
C LEU A 196 14.09 14.98 5.26
N VAL A 197 14.93 14.04 5.65
CA VAL A 197 15.87 13.34 4.75
C VAL A 197 15.27 12.00 4.36
N ARG A 198 15.05 11.76 3.05
CA ARG A 198 14.40 10.54 2.55
C ARG A 198 15.22 9.88 1.43
N PRO A 199 15.54 8.59 1.51
CA PRO A 199 16.12 7.87 0.38
C PRO A 199 15.11 7.73 -0.77
N SER A 200 15.56 7.75 -2.04
CA SER A 200 14.67 7.50 -3.18
C SER A 200 14.28 6.01 -3.32
N TYR A 201 13.08 5.75 -3.88
CA TYR A 201 12.54 4.41 -4.18
C TYR A 201 12.40 3.46 -2.97
N VAL A 202 12.12 4.01 -1.79
CA VAL A 202 11.82 3.25 -0.57
C VAL A 202 10.33 3.30 -0.26
N LEU A 203 9.82 2.21 0.33
CA LEU A 203 8.43 2.11 0.80
C LEU A 203 8.46 2.07 2.32
N GLY A 204 7.41 2.60 2.96
CA GLY A 204 7.26 2.53 4.41
C GLY A 204 8.23 3.45 5.15
N GLY A 205 8.74 4.51 4.51
CA GLY A 205 9.56 5.48 5.22
C GLY A 205 10.97 5.01 5.60
N ARG A 206 11.42 3.89 5.03
CA ARG A 206 12.65 3.22 5.48
C ARG A 206 13.87 4.15 5.42
N ALA A 207 14.58 4.26 6.54
CA ALA A 207 15.74 5.13 6.71
C ALA A 207 15.46 6.63 6.48
N MET A 208 14.20 7.08 6.59
CA MET A 208 13.90 8.51 6.66
C MET A 208 14.28 9.04 8.04
N GLN A 209 14.76 10.30 8.10
CA GLN A 209 15.16 10.94 9.35
C GLN A 209 14.78 12.41 9.35
N ILE A 210 14.24 12.91 10.46
CA ILE A 210 14.07 14.35 10.69
C ILE A 210 15.39 14.88 11.26
N VAL A 211 16.00 15.81 10.54
CA VAL A 211 17.33 16.32 10.81
C VAL A 211 17.23 17.78 11.23
N HIS A 212 17.80 18.12 12.39
CA HIS A 212 17.66 19.45 13.00
C HIS A 212 18.89 20.35 12.81
N ASP A 213 20.03 19.80 12.41
CA ASP A 213 21.27 20.53 12.21
C ASP A 213 22.21 19.84 11.21
N GLU A 214 23.27 20.55 10.82
CA GLU A 214 24.29 20.07 9.89
C GLU A 214 25.03 18.83 10.39
N ALA A 215 25.33 18.74 11.69
CA ALA A 215 26.06 17.60 12.24
C ALA A 215 25.20 16.32 12.16
N HIS A 216 23.90 16.44 12.41
CA HIS A 216 22.93 15.38 12.22
C HIS A 216 22.79 15.01 10.74
N LEU A 217 22.75 15.97 9.81
CA LEU A 217 22.66 15.70 8.37
C LEU A 217 23.85 14.86 7.88
N ARG A 218 25.06 15.20 8.32
CA ARG A 218 26.28 14.45 7.97
C ARG A 218 26.22 13.00 8.45
N ARG A 219 25.71 12.76 9.67
CA ARG A 219 25.52 11.40 10.20
C ARG A 219 24.48 10.62 9.41
N ALA A 220 23.31 11.22 9.17
CA ALA A 220 22.23 10.61 8.39
C ALA A 220 22.71 10.16 7.00
N MET A 221 23.40 11.05 6.28
CA MET A 221 23.95 10.72 4.96
C MET A 221 25.01 9.60 5.01
N ALA A 222 25.86 9.58 6.03
CA ALA A 222 26.88 8.53 6.22
C ALA A 222 26.24 7.16 6.52
N GLU A 223 25.19 7.13 7.34
CA GLU A 223 24.42 5.91 7.64
C GLU A 223 23.75 5.35 6.38
N MET A 224 23.13 6.21 5.56
CA MET A 224 22.54 5.79 4.27
C MET A 224 23.59 5.25 3.29
N ALA A 225 24.77 5.86 3.25
CA ALA A 225 25.89 5.35 2.45
C ALA A 225 26.32 3.95 2.90
N ALA A 226 26.46 3.74 4.21
CA ALA A 226 26.87 2.48 4.80
C ALA A 226 25.81 1.37 4.62
N ALA A 227 24.53 1.72 4.69
CA ALA A 227 23.41 0.79 4.53
C ALA A 227 23.17 0.34 3.07
N GLY A 228 23.90 0.91 2.11
CA GLY A 228 23.74 0.61 0.69
C GLY A 228 22.45 1.16 0.09
N THR A 229 21.71 2.03 0.79
CA THR A 229 20.50 2.70 0.28
C THR A 229 20.83 3.79 -0.75
N LEU A 230 22.05 4.32 -0.70
CA LEU A 230 22.67 5.13 -1.77
C LEU A 230 23.24 4.29 -2.92
N GLY A 231 23.23 2.95 -2.80
CA GLY A 231 23.96 2.00 -3.64
C GLY A 231 23.12 1.02 -4.45
N ARG A 232 23.75 0.45 -5.49
CA ARG A 232 23.18 -0.37 -6.58
C ARG A 232 22.38 -1.60 -6.12
N GLU A 233 21.06 -1.48 -6.04
CA GLU A 233 20.15 -2.64 -6.17
C GLU A 233 19.01 -2.39 -7.19
N GLY A 234 19.26 -2.78 -8.45
CA GLY A 234 18.24 -3.50 -9.24
C GLY A 234 17.23 -2.74 -10.12
N GLY A 235 17.52 -1.56 -10.67
CA GLY A 235 16.65 -0.88 -11.66
C GLY A 235 17.33 0.29 -12.40
N LEU A 236 16.78 0.67 -13.57
CA LEU A 236 17.37 1.39 -14.73
C LEU A 236 17.94 2.81 -14.54
N SER A 237 18.06 3.36 -13.32
CA SER A 237 18.67 4.69 -13.11
C SER A 237 20.03 4.57 -12.43
N ALA A 238 21.00 5.31 -12.96
CA ALA A 238 22.30 5.53 -12.34
C ALA A 238 22.11 6.39 -11.09
N GLU A 239 22.55 5.89 -9.93
CA GLU A 239 22.58 6.58 -8.63
C GLU A 239 21.19 6.94 -8.05
N ARG A 240 20.95 6.62 -6.77
CA ARG A 240 19.69 6.95 -6.09
C ARG A 240 19.90 8.20 -5.24
N PRO A 241 19.33 9.36 -5.62
CA PRO A 241 19.47 10.57 -4.84
C PRO A 241 18.73 10.47 -3.49
N VAL A 242 19.20 11.24 -2.52
CA VAL A 242 18.50 11.52 -1.25
C VAL A 242 17.68 12.78 -1.44
N LEU A 243 16.46 12.75 -0.94
CA LEU A 243 15.53 13.85 -0.90
C LEU A 243 15.71 14.60 0.40
N ILE A 244 15.74 15.92 0.32
CA ILE A 244 15.83 16.81 1.48
C ILE A 244 14.74 17.83 1.31
N ASP A 245 13.67 17.66 2.08
CA ASP A 245 12.51 18.54 2.07
C ASP A 245 12.44 19.30 3.39
N ARG A 246 11.89 20.51 3.39
CA ARG A 246 11.59 21.26 4.60
C ARG A 246 10.67 20.41 5.45
N PHE A 247 11.06 20.18 6.70
CA PHE A 247 10.12 19.62 7.65
C PHE A 247 9.09 20.69 8.01
N LEU A 248 7.82 20.40 7.72
CA LEU A 248 6.70 21.29 8.00
C LEU A 248 6.24 21.02 9.44
N ASP A 249 6.78 21.77 10.39
CA ASP A 249 6.33 21.74 11.79
C ASP A 249 4.82 22.01 11.88
N ASP A 250 4.15 21.34 12.82
CA ASP A 250 2.72 21.47 13.13
C ASP A 250 1.80 21.26 11.90
N ALA A 251 2.25 20.51 10.89
CA ALA A 251 1.47 20.25 9.70
C ALA A 251 0.61 18.99 9.86
N THR A 252 -0.68 19.10 9.53
CA THR A 252 -1.59 17.95 9.49
C THR A 252 -1.34 17.14 8.22
N GLU A 253 -1.04 15.85 8.36
CA GLU A 253 -0.93 14.95 7.20
C GLU A 253 -2.31 14.46 6.74
N VAL A 254 -2.48 14.37 5.43
CA VAL A 254 -3.76 13.99 4.80
C VAL A 254 -3.52 12.99 3.68
N ASP A 255 -4.21 11.86 3.74
CA ASP A 255 -4.27 10.88 2.65
C ASP A 255 -5.58 11.04 1.87
N VAL A 256 -5.52 10.87 0.55
CA VAL A 256 -6.70 10.80 -0.30
C VAL A 256 -6.62 9.58 -1.20
N ASP A 257 -7.60 8.68 -1.10
CA ASP A 257 -7.78 7.61 -2.07
C ASP A 257 -8.83 8.00 -3.09
N ALA A 258 -8.53 7.84 -4.38
CA ALA A 258 -9.44 8.16 -5.49
C ALA A 258 -9.35 7.15 -6.63
N ILE A 259 -10.36 7.15 -7.49
CA ILE A 259 -10.41 6.34 -8.72
C ILE A 259 -10.63 7.26 -9.91
N ARG A 260 -9.83 7.12 -10.96
CA ARG A 260 -10.05 7.78 -12.25
C ARG A 260 -10.29 6.78 -13.38
N ASP A 261 -11.21 7.08 -14.29
CA ASP A 261 -11.56 6.21 -15.40
C ASP A 261 -11.10 6.66 -16.80
N ALA A 262 -11.51 5.87 -17.81
CA ALA A 262 -11.55 6.13 -19.25
C ALA A 262 -11.68 7.59 -19.70
N THR A 263 -12.62 8.28 -19.08
CA THR A 263 -13.21 9.52 -19.54
C THR A 263 -12.59 10.76 -18.90
N GLY A 264 -11.78 10.56 -17.86
CA GLY A 264 -11.27 11.64 -17.01
C GLY A 264 -12.13 11.90 -15.78
N GLU A 265 -13.23 11.15 -15.60
CA GLU A 265 -14.02 11.24 -14.39
C GLU A 265 -13.21 10.70 -13.19
N VAL A 266 -13.20 11.46 -12.09
CA VAL A 266 -12.52 11.10 -10.84
C VAL A 266 -13.55 10.97 -9.72
N LEU A 267 -13.57 9.81 -9.09
CA LEU A 267 -14.29 9.52 -7.86
C LEU A 267 -13.32 9.69 -6.68
N ILE A 268 -13.59 10.64 -5.78
CA ILE A 268 -12.93 10.68 -4.47
C ILE A 268 -13.50 9.53 -3.63
N GLY A 269 -12.62 8.61 -3.23
CA GLY A 269 -12.96 7.49 -2.37
C GLY A 269 -13.09 7.94 -0.92
N GLY A 270 -12.12 8.72 -0.43
CA GLY A 270 -12.18 9.33 0.89
C GLY A 270 -10.95 10.19 1.16
N VAL A 271 -11.17 11.25 1.95
CA VAL A 271 -10.12 12.13 2.49
C VAL A 271 -9.93 11.76 3.96
N MET A 272 -8.69 11.47 4.34
CA MET A 272 -8.30 10.97 5.64
C MET A 272 -7.36 11.95 6.29
N GLU A 273 -7.77 12.55 7.40
CA GLU A 273 -6.90 13.40 8.23
C GLU A 273 -6.19 12.50 9.25
N HIS A 274 -4.87 12.64 9.37
CA HIS A 274 -4.09 11.91 10.37
C HIS A 274 -4.21 12.59 11.74
N VAL A 275 -4.10 11.79 12.80
CA VAL A 275 -4.11 12.29 14.18
C VAL A 275 -2.72 12.78 14.57
N GLU A 276 -1.69 12.02 14.23
CA GLU A 276 -0.30 12.44 14.32
C GLU A 276 0.04 13.47 13.23
N GLU A 277 0.96 14.36 13.58
CA GLU A 277 1.48 15.37 12.66
C GLU A 277 2.37 14.75 11.56
N ALA A 278 2.50 15.49 10.47
CA ALA A 278 3.39 15.14 9.37
C ALA A 278 4.81 14.93 9.90
N GLY A 279 5.36 13.74 9.67
CA GLY A 279 6.64 13.32 10.26
C GLY A 279 6.57 11.98 10.96
N VAL A 280 5.38 11.61 11.44
CA VAL A 280 5.05 10.21 11.72
C VAL A 280 4.55 9.58 10.43
N HIS A 281 5.08 8.40 10.10
CA HIS A 281 4.71 7.73 8.86
C HIS A 281 3.22 7.38 8.81
N SER A 282 2.49 7.78 7.76
CA SER A 282 1.06 7.46 7.48
C SER A 282 0.58 6.04 7.85
N GLY A 283 1.44 5.05 7.62
CA GLY A 283 1.18 3.65 7.97
C GLY A 283 1.04 3.37 9.48
N ASP A 284 1.73 4.15 10.32
CA ASP A 284 1.72 4.08 11.78
C ASP A 284 0.79 5.12 12.42
N SER A 285 0.46 6.20 11.70
CA SER A 285 -0.48 7.21 12.18
C SER A 285 -1.91 6.67 12.28
N ALA A 286 -2.66 7.08 13.30
CA ALA A 286 -4.10 7.03 13.27
C ALA A 286 -4.65 8.00 12.22
N CYS A 287 -5.81 7.68 11.64
CA CYS A 287 -6.48 8.61 10.72
C CYS A 287 -8.00 8.48 10.75
N ALA A 288 -8.70 9.54 10.33
CA ALA A 288 -10.14 9.67 10.45
C ALA A 288 -10.84 10.06 9.15
N ILE A 289 -12.04 9.51 8.93
CA ILE A 289 -12.99 9.87 7.88
C ILE A 289 -14.35 10.16 8.52
N PRO A 290 -14.97 11.33 8.26
CA PRO A 290 -14.40 12.49 7.59
C PRO A 290 -13.26 13.14 8.41
N PRO A 291 -12.47 14.06 7.81
CA PRO A 291 -11.52 14.91 8.54
C PRO A 291 -12.18 15.61 9.74
N PRO A 292 -11.71 15.39 10.98
CA PRO A 292 -12.33 15.98 12.18
C PRO A 292 -11.99 17.45 12.42
N THR A 293 -10.84 17.95 11.95
CA THR A 293 -10.40 19.33 12.25
C THR A 293 -10.18 20.19 11.02
N LEU A 294 -9.98 19.60 9.84
CA LEU A 294 -9.79 20.38 8.62
C LEU A 294 -11.06 21.13 8.21
N GLU A 295 -10.88 22.41 7.89
CA GLU A 295 -11.92 23.25 7.31
C GLU A 295 -12.40 22.69 5.96
N SER A 296 -13.70 22.80 5.68
CA SER A 296 -14.30 22.20 4.48
C SER A 296 -13.67 22.72 3.17
N TRP A 297 -13.30 24.00 3.13
CA TRP A 297 -12.67 24.60 1.96
C TRP A 297 -11.23 24.06 1.74
N ILE A 298 -10.53 23.64 2.78
CA ILE A 298 -9.22 22.97 2.66
C ILE A 298 -9.43 21.59 2.03
N VAL A 299 -10.45 20.85 2.48
CA VAL A 299 -10.83 19.55 1.91
C VAL A 299 -11.19 19.70 0.42
N GLU A 300 -11.92 20.75 0.04
CA GLU A 300 -12.23 21.04 -1.37
C GLU A 300 -10.98 21.29 -2.23
N ILE A 301 -9.97 22.01 -1.70
CA ILE A 301 -8.68 22.22 -2.37
C ILE A 301 -7.96 20.88 -2.55
N ILE A 302 -7.89 20.07 -1.48
CA ILE A 302 -7.26 18.75 -1.49
C ILE A 302 -7.91 17.87 -2.57
N GLU A 303 -9.24 17.81 -2.61
CA GLU A 303 -9.95 17.05 -3.65
C GLU A 303 -9.67 17.60 -5.06
N SER A 304 -9.61 18.92 -5.23
CA SER A 304 -9.29 19.58 -6.51
C SER A 304 -7.89 19.22 -7.00
N TYR A 305 -6.89 19.26 -6.10
CA TYR A 305 -5.53 18.83 -6.39
C TYR A 305 -5.47 17.35 -6.74
N THR A 306 -6.14 16.47 -5.98
CA THR A 306 -6.23 15.04 -6.31
C THR A 306 -6.83 14.81 -7.70
N LYS A 307 -7.92 15.50 -8.06
CA LYS A 307 -8.55 15.40 -9.38
C LYS A 307 -7.60 15.87 -10.49
N THR A 308 -6.88 16.95 -10.26
CA THR A 308 -5.91 17.53 -11.20
C THR A 308 -4.73 16.58 -11.43
N ILE A 309 -4.13 16.08 -10.35
CA ILE A 309 -3.01 15.12 -10.38
C ILE A 309 -3.43 13.82 -11.07
N ALA A 310 -4.60 13.26 -10.72
CA ALA A 310 -5.10 12.04 -11.33
C ALA A 310 -5.28 12.17 -12.86
N ASN A 311 -5.77 13.34 -13.31
CA ASN A 311 -5.91 13.64 -14.73
C ASN A 311 -4.56 13.81 -15.43
N ALA A 312 -3.63 14.55 -14.83
CA ALA A 312 -2.31 14.81 -15.41
C ALA A 312 -1.47 13.53 -15.54
N LEU A 313 -1.60 12.59 -14.59
CA LEU A 313 -0.97 11.28 -14.64
C LEU A 313 -1.70 10.28 -15.57
N ASP A 314 -2.83 10.65 -16.16
CA ASP A 314 -3.75 9.74 -16.87
C ASP A 314 -4.04 8.44 -16.09
N VAL A 315 -4.37 8.56 -14.80
CA VAL A 315 -4.66 7.41 -13.94
C VAL A 315 -5.83 6.61 -14.50
N ARG A 316 -5.69 5.27 -14.53
CA ARG A 316 -6.77 4.33 -14.87
C ARG A 316 -6.90 3.32 -13.74
N GLY A 317 -7.83 3.55 -12.82
CA GLY A 317 -7.98 2.79 -11.58
C GLY A 317 -7.65 3.65 -10.37
N LEU A 318 -7.02 3.06 -9.35
CA LEU A 318 -6.75 3.72 -8.06
C LEU A 318 -5.54 4.66 -8.13
N ILE A 319 -5.62 5.74 -7.36
CA ILE A 319 -4.52 6.61 -6.97
C ILE A 319 -4.69 6.98 -5.50
N ASN A 320 -3.58 7.05 -4.79
CA ASN A 320 -3.47 7.68 -3.48
C ASN A 320 -2.62 8.95 -3.61
N VAL A 321 -3.01 10.03 -2.93
CA VAL A 321 -2.24 11.29 -2.90
C VAL A 321 -2.10 11.72 -1.44
N GLN A 322 -0.88 12.10 -1.07
CA GLN A 322 -0.53 12.54 0.28
C GLN A 322 -0.28 14.04 0.28
N PHE A 323 -0.84 14.72 1.28
CA PHE A 323 -0.71 16.15 1.49
C PHE A 323 -0.27 16.46 2.91
N ALA A 324 0.37 17.62 3.08
CA ALA A 324 0.57 18.26 4.37
C ALA A 324 -0.17 19.61 4.37
N VAL A 325 -0.93 19.86 5.42
CA VAL A 325 -1.65 21.12 5.64
C VAL A 325 -0.96 21.88 6.76
N ALA A 326 -0.31 23.00 6.41
CA ALA A 326 0.30 23.89 7.41
C ALA A 326 -0.45 25.23 7.41
N GLY A 327 -1.23 25.46 8.48
CA GLY A 327 -2.15 26.59 8.56
C GLY A 327 -3.21 26.54 7.45
N SER A 328 -3.13 27.46 6.49
CA SER A 328 -4.06 27.56 5.35
C SER A 328 -3.50 27.03 4.03
N LYS A 329 -2.26 26.52 4.04
CA LYS A 329 -1.56 26.05 2.84
C LYS A 329 -1.60 24.53 2.74
N VAL A 330 -1.89 24.05 1.53
CA VAL A 330 -1.90 22.63 1.17
C VAL A 330 -0.68 22.34 0.31
N TYR A 331 0.21 21.49 0.79
CA TYR A 331 1.38 21.01 0.07
C TYR A 331 1.19 19.55 -0.34
N VAL A 332 1.48 19.21 -1.59
CA VAL A 332 1.51 17.81 -2.02
C VAL A 332 2.85 17.17 -1.66
N ILE A 333 2.81 16.03 -0.96
CA ILE A 333 4.00 15.26 -0.59
C ILE A 333 4.37 14.31 -1.73
N GLU A 334 3.43 13.42 -2.10
CA GLU A 334 3.61 12.41 -3.13
C GLU A 334 2.27 11.92 -3.70
N ALA A 335 2.34 11.27 -4.86
CA ALA A 335 1.21 10.53 -5.42
C ALA A 335 1.62 9.10 -5.77
N ASN A 336 0.74 8.17 -5.45
CA ASN A 336 0.90 6.74 -5.63
C ASN A 336 -0.19 6.26 -6.60
N PRO A 337 0.03 6.20 -7.93
CA PRO A 337 -0.98 5.81 -8.94
C PRO A 337 -1.28 4.30 -8.95
N ARG A 338 -1.59 3.78 -7.76
CA ARG A 338 -1.87 2.39 -7.42
C ARG A 338 -2.77 2.35 -6.18
N ALA A 339 -3.18 1.14 -5.77
CA ALA A 339 -3.80 0.94 -4.49
C ALA A 339 -2.81 1.25 -3.34
N SER A 340 -3.29 2.01 -2.37
CA SER A 340 -2.66 2.21 -1.06
C SER A 340 -3.13 1.15 -0.07
N ARG A 341 -2.51 1.15 1.12
CA ARG A 341 -2.96 0.31 2.24
C ARG A 341 -4.28 0.79 2.85
N THR A 342 -4.69 2.03 2.62
CA THR A 342 -5.90 2.66 3.20
C THR A 342 -7.16 2.31 2.43
N VAL A 343 -7.07 1.86 1.18
CA VAL A 343 -8.24 1.49 0.34
C VAL A 343 -9.25 0.57 1.05
N PRO A 344 -8.85 -0.49 1.78
CA PRO A 344 -9.79 -1.33 2.53
C PRO A 344 -10.51 -0.55 3.63
N PHE A 345 -9.81 0.31 4.38
CA PHE A 345 -10.40 1.16 5.41
C PHE A 345 -11.40 2.14 4.79
N VAL A 346 -11.02 2.86 3.73
CA VAL A 346 -11.91 3.80 3.02
C VAL A 346 -13.15 3.10 2.49
N ALA A 347 -12.98 1.92 1.89
CA ALA A 347 -14.10 1.14 1.37
C ALA A 347 -15.09 0.70 2.47
N LYS A 348 -14.60 0.45 3.69
CA LYS A 348 -15.44 0.13 4.86
C LYS A 348 -16.08 1.36 5.47
N ALA A 349 -15.36 2.47 5.56
CA ALA A 349 -15.87 3.74 6.07
C ALA A 349 -17.00 4.29 5.20
N THR A 350 -16.86 4.18 3.88
CA THR A 350 -17.80 4.77 2.91
C THR A 350 -18.82 3.78 2.36
N GLY A 351 -18.60 2.48 2.54
CA GLY A 351 -19.41 1.43 1.91
C GLY A 351 -19.19 1.26 0.40
N VAL A 352 -18.31 2.06 -0.21
CA VAL A 352 -17.99 1.96 -1.64
C VAL A 352 -16.97 0.84 -1.87
N PRO A 353 -17.25 -0.17 -2.72
CA PRO A 353 -16.32 -1.27 -2.95
C PRO A 353 -15.18 -0.86 -3.90
N LEU A 354 -14.31 0.05 -3.45
CA LEU A 354 -13.29 0.73 -4.26
C LEU A 354 -12.44 -0.23 -5.12
N VAL A 355 -11.93 -1.32 -4.56
CA VAL A 355 -11.14 -2.30 -5.34
C VAL A 355 -11.98 -2.93 -6.46
N LYS A 356 -13.25 -3.26 -6.21
CA LYS A 356 -14.13 -3.85 -7.24
C LYS A 356 -14.46 -2.86 -8.36
N VAL A 357 -14.60 -1.57 -8.01
CA VAL A 357 -14.82 -0.48 -8.97
C VAL A 357 -13.54 -0.28 -9.79
N ALA A 358 -12.40 -0.08 -9.12
CA ALA A 358 -11.11 0.15 -9.74
C ALA A 358 -10.69 -0.98 -10.67
N SER A 359 -10.86 -2.25 -10.29
CA SER A 359 -10.51 -3.38 -11.16
C SER A 359 -11.32 -3.40 -12.45
N ARG A 360 -12.59 -2.97 -12.43
CA ARG A 360 -13.40 -2.86 -13.65
C ARG A 360 -12.99 -1.66 -14.50
N VAL A 361 -12.64 -0.55 -13.85
CA VAL A 361 -12.08 0.62 -14.52
C VAL A 361 -10.76 0.31 -15.22
N MET A 362 -9.85 -0.43 -14.57
CA MET A 362 -8.60 -0.90 -15.17
C MET A 362 -8.82 -1.81 -16.39
N LEU A 363 -10.00 -2.44 -16.50
CA LEU A 363 -10.42 -3.29 -17.61
C LEU A 363 -11.33 -2.57 -18.62
N GLY A 364 -11.48 -1.24 -18.50
CA GLY A 364 -12.13 -0.39 -19.50
C GLY A 364 -13.55 0.08 -19.17
N ALA A 365 -14.12 -0.30 -18.02
CA ALA A 365 -15.41 0.25 -17.60
C ALA A 365 -15.27 1.72 -17.16
N THR A 366 -16.31 2.51 -17.39
CA THR A 366 -16.42 3.89 -16.89
C THR A 366 -17.17 3.93 -15.56
N LEU A 367 -16.90 4.94 -14.73
CA LEU A 367 -17.61 5.16 -13.47
C LEU A 367 -19.12 5.33 -13.72
N ALA A 368 -19.51 5.99 -14.83
CA ALA A 368 -20.90 6.11 -15.25
C ALA A 368 -21.58 4.74 -15.47
N GLU A 369 -20.94 3.81 -16.20
CA GLU A 369 -21.45 2.44 -16.39
C GLU A 369 -21.54 1.67 -15.06
N LEU A 370 -20.57 1.89 -14.17
CA LEU A 370 -20.57 1.25 -12.85
C LEU A 370 -21.67 1.78 -11.93
N ARG A 371 -22.05 3.05 -12.06
CA ARG A 371 -23.25 3.61 -11.38
C ARG A 371 -24.52 3.02 -11.97
N ALA A 372 -24.64 2.99 -13.29
CA ALA A 372 -25.81 2.46 -13.98
C ALA A 372 -26.05 0.97 -13.69
N SER A 373 -24.98 0.19 -13.51
CA SER A 373 -25.06 -1.23 -13.11
C SER A 373 -25.32 -1.46 -11.61
N GLY A 374 -25.34 -0.41 -10.80
CA GLY A 374 -25.53 -0.49 -9.35
C GLY A 374 -24.31 -0.98 -8.56
N LEU A 375 -23.13 -1.10 -9.19
CA LEU A 375 -21.91 -1.45 -8.49
C LEU A 375 -21.32 -0.25 -7.73
N LEU A 376 -21.30 0.92 -8.38
CA LEU A 376 -20.83 2.16 -7.76
C LEU A 376 -22.00 2.84 -7.07
N LEU A 377 -22.08 2.63 -5.76
CA LEU A 377 -23.07 3.24 -4.88
C LEU A 377 -22.59 4.62 -4.40
N ALA A 378 -23.53 5.47 -3.99
CA ALA A 378 -23.19 6.69 -3.28
C ALA A 378 -22.47 6.35 -1.96
N PRO A 379 -21.40 7.08 -1.59
CA PRO A 379 -20.75 6.93 -0.30
C PRO A 379 -21.75 7.14 0.84
N VAL A 380 -21.68 6.30 1.87
CA VAL A 380 -22.41 6.49 3.12
C VAL A 380 -21.83 7.71 3.84
N ASN A 381 -22.66 8.72 4.09
CA ASN A 381 -22.27 9.95 4.81
C ASN A 381 -23.18 10.23 6.02
N ASN A 382 -23.74 9.17 6.62
CA ASN A 382 -24.88 9.21 7.53
C ASN A 382 -24.54 9.74 8.95
N GLY A 383 -23.56 10.62 9.09
CA GLY A 383 -23.14 11.20 10.37
C GLY A 383 -22.29 10.29 11.25
N HIS A 384 -21.63 9.27 10.68
CA HIS A 384 -20.63 8.48 11.39
C HIS A 384 -19.22 8.98 11.10
N VAL A 385 -18.33 8.74 12.05
CA VAL A 385 -16.87 8.89 11.95
C VAL A 385 -16.25 7.51 12.02
N ALA A 386 -15.34 7.23 11.10
CA ALA A 386 -14.50 6.06 11.09
C ALA A 386 -13.07 6.46 11.42
N VAL A 387 -12.44 5.79 12.39
CA VAL A 387 -11.04 5.99 12.77
C VAL A 387 -10.28 4.70 12.52
N LYS A 388 -9.15 4.80 11.83
CA LYS A 388 -8.14 3.75 11.70
C LYS A 388 -7.08 3.97 12.78
N GLU A 389 -6.70 2.91 13.49
CA GLU A 389 -5.55 2.91 14.41
C GLU A 389 -4.56 1.81 14.00
N ALA A 390 -3.26 2.06 14.18
CA ALA A 390 -2.19 1.13 13.89
C ALA A 390 -1.92 0.16 15.05
N VAL A 391 -1.54 -1.08 14.72
CA VAL A 391 -1.12 -2.09 15.71
C VAL A 391 0.39 -2.27 15.64
N LEU A 392 1.07 -1.83 16.70
CA LEU A 392 2.53 -1.78 16.81
C LEU A 392 3.08 -3.03 17.53
N PRO A 393 4.15 -3.67 17.04
CA PRO A 393 4.68 -4.90 17.61
C PRO A 393 5.68 -4.68 18.76
N PHE A 394 5.72 -3.50 19.38
CA PHE A 394 6.76 -3.12 20.35
C PHE A 394 6.86 -4.07 21.56
N ASN A 395 5.73 -4.63 22.00
CA ASN A 395 5.70 -5.64 23.07
C ASN A 395 6.49 -6.92 22.75
N ARG A 396 6.79 -7.20 21.48
CA ARG A 396 7.61 -8.35 21.05
C ARG A 396 9.12 -8.05 21.08
N PHE A 397 9.51 -6.78 21.15
CA PHE A 397 10.89 -6.33 21.04
C PHE A 397 11.22 -5.31 22.14
N PRO A 398 11.39 -5.73 23.40
CA PRO A 398 11.51 -4.81 24.54
C PRO A 398 12.75 -3.91 24.51
N GLU A 399 13.76 -4.25 23.69
CA GLU A 399 15.01 -3.49 23.57
C GLU A 399 14.98 -2.44 22.45
N VAL A 400 13.88 -2.33 21.68
CA VAL A 400 13.78 -1.31 20.63
C VAL A 400 13.15 -0.03 21.17
N ASP A 401 13.61 1.10 20.65
CA ASP A 401 12.97 2.39 20.87
C ASP A 401 11.52 2.36 20.35
N THR A 402 10.57 2.69 21.21
CA THR A 402 9.13 2.70 20.89
C THR A 402 8.65 4.04 20.34
N ALA A 403 9.56 5.00 20.12
CA ALA A 403 9.22 6.26 19.48
C ALA A 403 8.71 6.04 18.05
N LEU A 404 7.63 6.76 17.73
CA LEU A 404 7.14 6.90 16.37
C LEU A 404 8.06 7.85 15.58
N GLY A 405 8.05 7.69 14.27
CA GLY A 405 8.87 8.51 13.40
C GLY A 405 8.53 8.29 11.93
N PRO A 406 9.41 8.72 11.02
CA PRO A 406 9.11 8.74 9.60
C PRO A 406 9.23 7.35 8.94
N GLU A 407 9.64 6.31 9.67
CA GLU A 407 9.67 4.92 9.21
C GLU A 407 8.53 4.09 9.84
N MET A 408 7.79 3.37 9.01
CA MET A 408 6.67 2.51 9.39
C MET A 408 7.13 1.26 10.13
N ARG A 409 6.52 0.98 11.29
CA ARG A 409 6.80 -0.17 12.16
C ARG A 409 5.55 -1.00 12.48
N SER A 410 4.35 -0.49 12.19
CA SER A 410 3.09 -1.20 12.41
C SER A 410 2.99 -2.49 11.60
N THR A 411 2.29 -3.47 12.16
CA THR A 411 2.08 -4.80 11.54
C THR A 411 0.63 -5.07 11.20
N GLY A 412 -0.28 -4.27 11.73
CA GLY A 412 -1.72 -4.37 11.48
C GLY A 412 -2.41 -3.04 11.72
N GLU A 413 -3.72 -3.05 11.57
CA GLU A 413 -4.59 -1.90 11.80
C GLU A 413 -5.96 -2.38 12.27
N VAL A 414 -6.65 -1.51 13.01
CA VAL A 414 -8.01 -1.71 13.50
C VAL A 414 -8.87 -0.51 13.13
N MET A 415 -10.19 -0.67 13.24
CA MET A 415 -11.15 0.36 12.85
C MET A 415 -12.19 0.56 13.94
N GLY A 416 -12.32 1.79 14.43
CA GLY A 416 -13.41 2.25 15.29
C GLY A 416 -14.45 3.03 14.49
N ILE A 417 -15.73 2.77 14.71
CA ILE A 417 -16.84 3.53 14.10
C ILE A 417 -17.80 3.98 15.18
N ASP A 418 -18.12 5.27 15.21
CA ASP A 418 -19.19 5.85 16.03
C ASP A 418 -19.71 7.14 15.40
N THR A 419 -20.60 7.83 16.08
CA THR A 419 -21.24 9.10 15.70
C THR A 419 -20.40 10.34 15.97
N THR A 420 -19.30 10.21 16.70
CA THR A 420 -18.39 11.32 17.04
C THR A 420 -16.95 10.83 16.98
N PHE A 421 -16.02 11.75 16.69
CA PHE A 421 -14.59 11.43 16.62
C PHE A 421 -14.08 10.77 17.90
N GLY A 422 -14.27 11.38 19.07
CA GLY A 422 -13.75 10.83 20.33
C GLY A 422 -14.26 9.40 20.65
N ARG A 423 -15.51 9.09 20.32
CA ARG A 423 -16.07 7.74 20.51
C ARG A 423 -15.56 6.73 19.48
N ALA A 424 -15.32 7.17 18.25
CA ALA A 424 -14.70 6.32 17.22
C ALA A 424 -13.23 6.07 17.55
N PHE A 425 -12.51 7.09 18.01
CA PHE A 425 -11.11 7.04 18.41
C PHE A 425 -10.88 6.09 19.58
N ILE A 426 -11.62 6.23 20.68
CA ILE A 426 -11.47 5.31 21.83
C ILE A 426 -11.77 3.85 21.47
N LYS A 427 -12.69 3.59 20.53
CA LYS A 427 -12.94 2.23 20.04
C LYS A 427 -11.78 1.69 19.22
N ALA A 428 -11.14 2.52 18.41
CA ALA A 428 -9.97 2.14 17.64
C ALA A 428 -8.79 1.84 18.58
N GLU A 429 -8.54 2.71 19.55
CA GLU A 429 -7.51 2.53 20.59
C GLU A 429 -7.71 1.24 21.41
N SER A 430 -8.91 1.04 21.99
CA SER A 430 -9.20 -0.21 22.71
C SER A 430 -9.06 -1.45 21.81
N ALA A 431 -9.45 -1.37 20.53
CA ALA A 431 -9.27 -2.47 19.58
C ALA A 431 -7.79 -2.73 19.23
N ALA A 432 -6.94 -1.71 19.26
CA ALA A 432 -5.50 -1.82 19.07
C ALA A 432 -4.78 -2.39 20.31
N GLY A 433 -5.48 -2.46 21.45
CA GLY A 433 -4.94 -2.89 22.73
C GLY A 433 -4.42 -1.74 23.60
N ASN A 434 -4.70 -0.50 23.22
CA ASN A 434 -4.31 0.72 23.91
C ASN A 434 -5.45 1.19 24.82
N GLU A 435 -5.69 0.47 25.91
CA GLU A 435 -6.75 0.84 26.86
C GLU A 435 -6.38 2.13 27.63
N ILE A 436 -7.16 3.19 27.43
CA ILE A 436 -6.94 4.48 28.11
C ILE A 436 -7.48 4.39 29.55
N PRO A 437 -6.64 4.62 30.59
CA PRO A 437 -7.10 4.62 31.98
C PRO A 437 -8.15 5.70 32.24
N THR A 438 -9.26 5.33 32.88
CA THR A 438 -10.35 6.28 33.23
C THR A 438 -10.15 6.96 34.58
N THR A 439 -9.19 6.49 35.38
CA THR A 439 -8.79 7.04 36.68
C THR A 439 -7.30 6.80 36.88
N GLY A 440 -6.66 7.60 37.74
CA GLY A 440 -5.23 7.43 38.07
C GLY A 440 -4.46 8.74 38.01
N THR A 441 -3.14 8.64 37.80
CA THR A 441 -2.23 9.78 37.68
C THR A 441 -1.69 9.86 36.26
N ALA A 442 -1.77 11.03 35.63
CA ALA A 442 -1.12 11.30 34.35
C ALA A 442 0.29 11.84 34.60
N PHE A 443 1.28 11.31 33.89
CA PHE A 443 2.64 11.85 33.85
C PHE A 443 2.83 12.65 32.56
N LEU A 444 3.21 13.92 32.68
CA LEU A 444 3.43 14.81 31.54
C LEU A 444 4.91 15.21 31.49
N SER A 445 5.57 14.84 30.40
CA SER A 445 6.94 15.25 30.05
C SER A 445 6.93 15.59 28.57
N LEU A 446 6.93 16.88 28.27
CA LEU A 446 6.77 17.41 26.92
C LEU A 446 8.11 17.97 26.43
N ASN A 447 8.28 18.02 25.12
CA ASN A 447 9.39 18.76 24.51
C ASN A 447 9.14 20.28 24.63
N ASP A 448 10.20 21.08 24.62
CA ASP A 448 10.11 22.56 24.64
C ASP A 448 9.58 23.12 23.31
N ARG A 449 9.54 22.29 22.28
CA ARG A 449 8.94 22.53 20.97
C ARG A 449 7.83 21.54 20.73
#